data_AF-A0A3D2L0N9-F1
#
_entry.id   AF-A0A3D2L0N9-F1
#
_cell.length_a   1.000
_cell.length_b   1.000
_cell.length_c   1.000
_cell.angle_alpha   90.00
_cell.angle_beta   90.00
_cell.angle_gamma   90.00
#
_symmetry.space_group_name_H-M   'P 1'
#
loop_
_entity.id
_entity.type
_entity.pdbx_description
1 polymer ?
#
loop_
_entity_poly.entity_id
_entity_poly.type
_entity_poly.pdbx_seq_one_letter_code
_entity_poly.pdbx_strand_id
1 'polypeptide(L)'
;GTGGVSIFALQFAKAAGCRVISTSSSDEKLQRVKELGADHVINYKDTPDWGKAAKALTGGRGVDEVVEIGGPGTLAQSITASRPGGHISLIGVLTGVSGEVPTAALFS
;
A
#
# COMPACT_ATOMS: atom_id res chain seq x y z
N GLY A 1 -0.87 -5.71 -0.19
CA GLY A 1 -1.81 -6.84 -0.24
C GLY A 1 -1.10 -8.13 -0.62
N THR A 2 -1.77 -9.27 -0.48
CA THR A 2 -1.22 -10.61 -0.77
C THR A 2 -2.18 -11.50 -1.59
N GLY A 3 -3.28 -10.93 -2.10
CA GLY A 3 -4.21 -11.61 -3.00
C GLY A 3 -3.78 -11.53 -4.47
N GLY A 4 -4.54 -12.15 -5.38
CA GLY A 4 -4.20 -12.27 -6.80
C GLY A 4 -3.83 -10.94 -7.48
N VAL A 5 -4.68 -9.91 -7.32
CA VAL A 5 -4.40 -8.55 -7.86
C VAL A 5 -3.09 -7.99 -7.30
N SER A 6 -2.85 -8.13 -6.00
CA SER A 6 -1.63 -7.63 -5.37
C SER A 6 -0.38 -8.37 -5.83
N ILE A 7 -0.47 -9.68 -6.07
CA ILE A 7 0.64 -10.47 -6.59
C ILE A 7 0.96 -10.06 -8.03
N PHE A 8 -0.05 -9.87 -8.88
CA PHE A 8 0.16 -9.34 -10.24
C PHE A 8 0.80 -7.96 -10.22
N ALA A 9 0.29 -7.04 -9.39
CA ALA A 9 0.87 -5.71 -9.22
C ALA A 9 2.33 -5.77 -8.77
N LEU A 10 2.65 -6.62 -7.79
CA LEU A 10 4.03 -6.86 -7.34
C LEU A 10 4.91 -7.32 -8.50
N GLN A 11 4.51 -8.36 -9.24
CA GLN A 11 5.34 -8.91 -10.31
C GLN A 11 5.57 -7.90 -11.44
N PHE A 12 4.54 -7.17 -11.86
CA PHE A 12 4.71 -6.13 -12.88
C PHE A 12 5.58 -4.96 -12.40
N ALA A 13 5.41 -4.53 -11.15
CA ALA A 13 6.26 -3.48 -10.58
C ALA A 13 7.71 -3.92 -10.50
N LYS A 14 8.00 -5.17 -10.08
CA LYS A 14 9.37 -5.70 -10.07
C LYS A 14 9.94 -5.83 -11.48
N ALA A 15 9.16 -6.30 -12.45
CA ALA A 15 9.58 -6.35 -13.86
C ALA A 15 9.91 -4.96 -14.44
N ALA A 16 9.22 -3.91 -13.96
CA ALA A 16 9.50 -2.52 -14.32
C ALA A 16 10.67 -1.88 -13.54
N GLY A 17 11.33 -2.62 -12.65
CA GLY A 17 12.45 -2.10 -11.83
C GLY A 17 12.02 -1.27 -10.63
N CYS A 18 10.74 -1.30 -10.25
CA CYS A 18 10.24 -0.55 -9.10
C CYS A 18 10.65 -1.19 -7.77
N ARG A 19 10.73 -0.35 -6.74
CA ARG A 19 10.76 -0.77 -5.33
C ARG A 19 9.32 -0.95 -4.85
N VAL A 20 9.03 -2.07 -4.19
CA VAL A 20 7.67 -2.47 -3.79
C VAL A 20 7.57 -2.64 -2.28
N ILE A 21 6.54 -2.02 -1.71
CA ILE A 21 6.12 -2.19 -0.31
C ILE A 21 4.80 -2.95 -0.32
N SER A 22 4.72 -4.09 0.37
CA SER A 22 3.50 -4.89 0.46
C SER A 22 2.94 -4.94 1.87
N THR A 23 1.62 -4.72 2.00
CA THR A 23 0.90 -4.80 3.28
C THR A 23 0.06 -6.08 3.41
N SER A 24 -0.09 -6.62 4.62
CA SER A 24 -0.93 -7.79 4.94
C SER A 24 -1.24 -7.83 6.44
N SER A 25 -2.21 -8.64 6.87
CA SER A 25 -2.48 -8.92 8.30
C SER A 25 -1.87 -10.23 8.80
N SER A 26 -0.94 -10.82 8.04
CA SER A 26 -0.42 -12.17 8.26
C SER A 26 1.03 -12.20 7.83
N ASP A 27 1.92 -12.50 8.78
CA ASP A 27 3.36 -12.56 8.56
C ASP A 27 3.76 -13.68 7.60
N GLU A 28 3.06 -14.81 7.64
CA GLU A 28 3.24 -15.90 6.68
C GLU A 28 3.04 -15.41 5.24
N LYS A 29 1.93 -14.68 4.98
CA LYS A 29 1.66 -14.10 3.67
C LYS A 29 2.68 -13.02 3.29
N LEU A 30 3.20 -12.26 4.26
CA LEU A 30 4.25 -11.27 4.03
C LEU A 30 5.56 -11.93 3.62
N GLN A 31 5.94 -13.01 4.29
CA GLN A 31 7.13 -13.78 3.94
C GLN A 31 7.03 -14.29 2.52
N ARG A 32 5.85 -14.79 2.11
CA ARG A 32 5.62 -15.23 0.73
C ARG A 32 5.81 -14.12 -0.31
N VAL A 33 5.27 -12.92 -0.09
CA VAL A 33 5.47 -11.82 -1.06
C VAL A 33 6.89 -11.26 -1.04
N LYS A 34 7.62 -11.40 0.07
CA LYS A 34 9.05 -11.09 0.15
C LYS A 34 9.87 -12.04 -0.72
N GLU A 35 9.58 -13.35 -0.68
CA GLU A 35 10.17 -14.33 -1.60
C GLU A 35 9.86 -14.03 -3.08
N LEU A 36 8.70 -13.43 -3.35
CA LEU A 36 8.29 -13.00 -4.69
C LEU A 36 8.90 -11.64 -5.11
N GLY A 37 9.76 -11.05 -4.29
CA GLY A 37 10.55 -9.86 -4.64
C GLY A 37 10.06 -8.54 -4.05
N ALA A 38 9.11 -8.55 -3.10
CA ALA A 38 8.78 -7.33 -2.36
C ALA A 38 9.99 -6.86 -1.53
N ASP A 39 10.40 -5.61 -1.70
CA ASP A 39 11.57 -5.04 -1.01
C ASP A 39 11.27 -4.78 0.47
N HIS A 40 10.03 -4.37 0.76
CA HIS A 40 9.54 -4.19 2.12
C HIS A 40 8.16 -4.79 2.31
N VAL A 41 7.89 -5.16 3.55
CA VAL A 41 6.62 -5.71 3.99
C VAL A 41 6.18 -5.02 5.28
N ILE A 42 4.87 -4.80 5.43
CA ILE A 42 4.29 -4.19 6.63
C ILE A 42 3.09 -5.03 7.07
N ASN A 43 3.10 -5.48 8.33
CA ASN A 43 1.92 -6.07 8.95
C ASN A 43 1.04 -4.96 9.52
N TYR A 44 -0.15 -4.74 8.94
CA TYR A 44 -1.01 -3.63 9.35
C TYR A 44 -1.78 -3.89 10.66
N LYS A 45 -1.72 -5.11 11.23
CA LYS A 45 -2.21 -5.36 12.59
C LYS A 45 -1.23 -4.86 13.64
N ASP A 46 0.06 -5.07 13.41
CA ASP A 46 1.13 -4.62 14.32
C ASP A 46 1.48 -3.15 14.09
N THR A 47 1.28 -2.66 12.87
CA THR A 47 1.48 -1.26 12.48
C THR A 47 0.17 -0.68 11.91
N PRO A 48 -0.78 -0.26 12.75
CA PRO A 48 -2.03 0.35 12.28
C PRO A 48 -1.82 1.60 11.43
N ASP A 49 -0.81 2.41 11.78
CA ASP A 49 -0.36 3.60 11.06
C ASP A 49 0.62 3.27 9.90
N TRP A 50 0.32 2.21 9.14
CA TRP A 50 1.22 1.70 8.11
C TRP A 50 1.56 2.71 7.02
N GLY A 51 0.70 3.71 6.76
CA GLY A 51 0.97 4.77 5.79
C GLY A 51 2.19 5.60 6.16
N LYS A 52 2.33 5.95 7.45
CA LYS A 52 3.53 6.63 7.97
C LYS A 52 4.76 5.74 7.86
N ALA A 53 4.61 4.45 8.16
CA ALA A 53 5.72 3.48 8.03
C ALA A 53 6.18 3.35 6.56
N ALA A 54 5.25 3.28 5.61
CA ALA A 54 5.58 3.28 4.18
C ALA A 54 6.30 4.57 3.74
N LYS A 55 5.85 5.73 4.22
CA LYS A 55 6.51 7.03 3.98
C LYS A 55 7.93 7.05 4.58
N ALA A 56 8.13 6.50 5.77
CA ALA A 56 9.46 6.37 6.38
C ALA A 56 10.41 5.48 5.55
N LEU A 57 9.91 4.37 5.00
CA LEU A 57 10.70 3.49 4.12
C LEU A 57 11.19 4.21 2.85
N THR A 58 10.50 5.26 2.41
CA THR A 58 10.88 6.10 1.26
C THR A 58 11.65 7.36 1.66
N GLY A 59 12.24 7.40 2.86
CA GLY A 59 12.99 8.56 3.35
C GLY A 59 12.11 9.79 3.61
N GLY A 60 10.81 9.58 3.86
CA GLY A 60 9.83 10.64 4.12
C GLY A 60 9.14 11.18 2.87
N ARG A 61 9.58 10.81 1.66
CA ARG A 61 9.01 11.32 0.40
C ARG A 61 7.58 10.81 0.16
N GLY A 62 7.31 9.54 0.46
CA GLY A 62 6.09 8.82 0.07
C GLY A 62 6.26 8.03 -1.22
N VAL A 63 5.35 7.08 -1.45
CA VAL A 63 5.33 6.23 -2.66
C VAL A 63 4.75 6.97 -3.86
N ASP A 64 5.23 6.63 -5.07
CA ASP A 64 4.77 7.24 -6.32
C ASP A 64 3.39 6.71 -6.77
N GLU A 65 3.10 5.43 -6.52
CA GLU A 65 1.88 4.72 -6.91
C GLU A 65 1.39 3.84 -5.74
N VAL A 66 0.07 3.82 -5.51
CA VAL A 66 -0.59 2.88 -4.61
C VAL A 66 -1.63 2.07 -5.38
N VAL A 67 -1.53 0.75 -5.27
CA VAL A 67 -2.58 -0.17 -5.72
C VAL A 67 -3.51 -0.46 -4.53
N GLU A 68 -4.63 0.27 -4.46
CA GLU A 68 -5.58 0.23 -3.35
C GLU A 68 -6.66 -0.83 -3.58
N ILE A 69 -6.81 -1.75 -2.63
CA ILE A 69 -7.71 -2.90 -2.69
C ILE A 69 -8.75 -2.91 -1.56
N GLY A 70 -8.41 -2.34 -0.39
CA GLY A 70 -9.30 -2.32 0.77
C GLY A 70 -10.44 -1.32 0.60
N GLY A 71 -10.18 -0.19 -0.06
CA GLY A 71 -11.17 0.87 -0.25
C GLY A 71 -11.30 1.76 0.99
N PRO A 72 -12.51 2.10 1.46
CA PRO A 72 -12.71 3.09 2.52
C PRO A 72 -11.89 2.88 3.80
N GLY A 73 -11.67 1.63 4.20
CA GLY A 73 -10.96 1.29 5.45
C GLY A 73 -9.45 1.44 5.36
N THR A 74 -8.89 1.59 4.17
CA THR A 74 -7.43 1.68 3.93
C THR A 74 -7.02 2.94 3.18
N LEU A 75 -7.97 3.60 2.49
CA LEU A 75 -7.70 4.76 1.65
C LEU A 75 -6.99 5.90 2.40
N ALA A 76 -7.34 6.17 3.65
CA ALA A 76 -6.69 7.20 4.45
C ALA A 76 -5.19 6.95 4.66
N GLN A 77 -4.81 5.70 4.89
CA GLN A 77 -3.42 5.30 5.04
C GLN A 77 -2.70 5.27 3.68
N SER A 78 -3.40 4.92 2.59
CA SER A 78 -2.88 5.04 1.22
C SER A 78 -2.56 6.48 0.82
N ILE A 79 -3.43 7.43 1.18
CA ILE A 79 -3.17 8.87 1.03
C ILE A 79 -1.92 9.26 1.81
N THR A 80 -1.84 8.85 3.08
CA THR A 80 -0.68 9.16 3.95
C THR A 80 0.63 8.54 3.44
N ALA A 81 0.58 7.35 2.83
CA ALA A 81 1.74 6.67 2.28
C ALA A 81 2.26 7.34 0.99
N SER A 82 1.38 8.01 0.26
CA SER A 82 1.67 8.59 -1.05
C SER A 82 2.47 9.89 -0.92
N ARG A 83 3.31 10.16 -1.91
CA ARG A 83 3.91 11.49 -2.05
C ARG A 83 2.88 12.50 -2.59
N PRO A 84 3.08 13.81 -2.38
CA PRO A 84 2.38 14.84 -3.15
C PRO A 84 2.52 14.58 -4.66
N GLY A 85 1.38 14.60 -5.37
CA GLY A 85 1.30 14.28 -6.80
C GLY A 85 1.58 12.80 -7.15
N GLY A 86 1.52 11.89 -6.17
CA GLY A 86 1.46 10.46 -6.41
C GLY A 86 0.07 10.01 -6.86
N HIS A 87 -0.04 8.76 -7.31
CA HIS A 87 -1.28 8.20 -7.83
C HIS A 87 -1.79 7.07 -6.94
N ILE A 88 -3.11 7.01 -6.75
CA ILE A 88 -3.78 5.93 -6.03
C ILE A 88 -4.78 5.29 -6.98
N SER A 89 -4.46 4.09 -7.46
CA SER A 89 -5.34 3.26 -8.25
C SER A 89 -6.27 2.48 -7.33
N LEU A 90 -7.52 2.94 -7.17
CA LEU A 90 -8.56 2.25 -6.40
C LEU A 90 -9.14 1.09 -7.22
N ILE A 91 -8.64 -0.13 -7.00
CA ILE A 91 -9.02 -1.34 -7.73
C ILE A 91 -10.11 -2.14 -7.00
N GLY A 92 -10.09 -2.13 -5.67
CA GLY A 92 -11.01 -2.93 -4.84
C GLY A 92 -11.63 -2.13 -3.69
N VAL A 93 -12.74 -2.65 -3.18
CA VAL A 93 -13.56 -2.07 -2.10
C VAL A 93 -13.90 -3.13 -1.05
N LEU A 94 -12.90 -3.90 -0.61
CA LEU A 94 -13.09 -5.04 0.30
C LEU A 94 -13.70 -4.65 1.66
N THR A 95 -13.59 -3.39 2.07
CA THR A 95 -14.12 -2.89 3.34
C THR A 95 -15.42 -2.10 3.19
N GLY A 96 -15.99 -1.98 1.98
CA GLY A 96 -17.24 -1.25 1.72
C GLY A 96 -17.19 -0.39 0.45
N VAL A 97 -18.34 -0.14 -0.16
CA VAL A 97 -18.46 0.53 -1.47
C VAL A 97 -18.51 2.06 -1.40
N SER A 98 -18.57 2.63 -0.19
CA SER A 98 -18.67 4.08 0.05
C SER A 98 -17.94 4.44 1.35
N GLY A 99 -17.35 5.63 1.39
CA GLY A 99 -16.72 6.15 2.60
C GLY A 99 -16.23 7.58 2.44
N GLU A 100 -15.77 8.15 3.54
CA GLU A 100 -15.23 9.51 3.57
C GLU A 100 -13.82 9.56 2.96
N VAL A 101 -13.52 10.66 2.28
CA VAL A 101 -12.17 10.96 1.80
C VAL A 101 -11.58 12.03 2.73
N PRO A 102 -10.49 11.73 3.46
CA PRO A 102 -9.87 12.70 4.37
C PRO A 102 -9.07 13.72 3.56
N THR A 103 -9.75 14.72 3.02
CA THR A 103 -9.15 15.71 2.10
C THR A 103 -7.95 16.44 2.70
N ALA A 104 -7.93 16.68 4.01
CA ALA A 104 -6.79 17.28 4.70
C ALA A 104 -5.50 16.45 4.56
N ALA A 105 -5.60 15.12 4.49
CA ALA A 105 -4.44 14.24 4.35
C ALA A 105 -3.78 14.32 2.96
N LEU A 106 -4.50 14.82 1.94
CA LEU A 106 -3.96 15.00 0.59
C LEU A 106 -2.87 16.10 0.51
N PHE A 107 -2.76 16.94 1.54
CA PHE A 107 -1.80 18.04 1.61
C PHE A 107 -0.57 17.73 2.48
N SER A 108 -0.38 16.47 2.91
CA SER A 108 0.63 16.06 3.91
C SER A 108 1.87 15.36 3.36
#